data_AF-A0A7X7I847-F1
#
_entry.id   AF-A0A7X7I847-F1
#
_cell.length_a   1.000
_cell.length_b   1.000
_cell.length_c   1.000
_cell.angle_alpha   90.00
_cell.angle_beta   90.00
_cell.angle_gamma   90.00
#
_symmetry.space_group_name_H-M   'P 1'
#
loop_
_entity.id
_entity.type
_entity.pdbx_description
1 polymer ?
#
loop_
_entity_poly.entity_id
_entity_poly.type
_entity_poly.pdbx_seq_one_letter_code
_entity_poly.pdbx_strand_id
1 'polypeptide(L)'
;MELGNTSSANSVSSGLKRIKPGIFDAVVFNHANLTLCLNLQNILNFYIDCLGKIIASSVSEKPLLQHLSSCLKQLEKFNSEYENVLDPEIKRPLLEFMDEAHLLDNMVNNYLAKYQQALSPHSLKMQLIAKSSLLQWLVVCILEELKKLYF
;
A
#
# COMPACT_ATOMS: atom_id res chain seq x y z
N MET A 1 61.22 -13.39 -56.76
CA MET A 1 61.55 -12.14 -56.06
C MET A 1 60.34 -11.80 -55.21
N GLU A 2 60.31 -11.70 -53.88
CA GLU A 2 61.19 -11.94 -52.72
C GLU A 2 60.18 -12.28 -51.58
N LEU A 3 60.34 -13.35 -50.79
CA LEU A 3 60.91 -13.38 -49.42
C LEU A 3 60.51 -12.14 -48.58
N GLY A 4 59.96 -12.20 -47.37
CA GLY A 4 59.77 -13.25 -46.38
C GLY A 4 59.54 -12.58 -45.01
N ASN A 5 59.05 -13.35 -44.02
CA ASN A 5 59.38 -13.34 -42.57
C ASN A 5 59.25 -12.03 -41.74
N THR A 6 58.90 -11.99 -40.45
CA THR A 6 58.66 -12.97 -39.38
C THR A 6 58.17 -12.21 -38.13
N SER A 7 57.34 -12.90 -37.32
CA SER A 7 57.36 -12.96 -35.84
C SER A 7 57.56 -11.70 -34.99
N SER A 8 56.70 -11.49 -33.98
CA SER A 8 56.97 -12.06 -32.66
C SER A 8 55.78 -11.95 -31.70
N ALA A 9 55.64 -13.00 -30.90
CA ALA A 9 54.64 -13.19 -29.87
C ALA A 9 54.80 -12.21 -28.69
N ASN A 10 53.72 -11.99 -27.95
CA ASN A 10 53.77 -12.21 -26.51
C ASN A 10 52.38 -12.52 -25.93
N SER A 11 52.36 -13.67 -25.27
CA SER A 11 51.33 -14.24 -24.42
C SER A 11 50.99 -13.35 -23.23
N VAL A 12 49.71 -13.21 -22.90
CA VAL A 12 49.29 -13.23 -21.49
C VAL A 12 48.09 -14.15 -21.34
N SER A 13 48.31 -15.08 -20.43
CA SER A 13 47.46 -16.13 -19.95
C SER A 13 46.20 -15.62 -19.25
N SER A 14 45.38 -16.61 -18.90
CA SER A 14 44.47 -16.63 -17.75
C SER A 14 42.99 -16.37 -18.04
N GLY A 15 42.28 -17.49 -18.09
CA GLY A 15 40.99 -17.58 -17.43
C GLY A 15 39.83 -16.93 -18.16
N LEU A 16 39.26 -17.65 -19.13
CA LEU A 16 37.80 -17.70 -19.24
C LEU A 16 37.25 -18.34 -17.97
N LYS A 17 37.27 -17.57 -16.87
CA LYS A 17 36.42 -17.82 -15.72
C LYS A 17 35.01 -17.74 -16.25
N ARG A 18 34.32 -18.88 -16.22
CA ARG A 18 32.86 -18.95 -16.15
C ARG A 18 32.42 -18.00 -15.03
N ILE A 19 32.05 -16.79 -15.40
CA ILE A 19 31.14 -16.00 -14.61
C ILE A 19 29.82 -16.21 -15.32
N LYS A 20 28.99 -17.09 -14.77
CA LYS A 20 27.56 -17.05 -15.04
C LYS A 20 27.14 -15.62 -14.69
N PRO A 21 26.67 -14.81 -15.64
CA PRO A 21 25.87 -13.68 -15.26
C PRO A 21 24.57 -14.32 -14.77
N GLY A 22 24.46 -14.53 -13.46
CA GLY A 22 23.18 -14.50 -12.78
C GLY A 22 22.67 -13.05 -12.88
N ILE A 23 22.39 -12.62 -14.11
CA ILE A 23 21.52 -11.51 -14.38
C ILE A 23 20.16 -12.10 -14.03
N PHE A 24 19.81 -12.02 -12.75
CA PHE A 24 18.46 -11.60 -12.43
C PHE A 24 18.20 -10.44 -13.38
N ASP A 25 17.27 -10.62 -14.31
CA ASP A 25 16.64 -9.51 -14.98
C ASP A 25 16.23 -8.57 -13.83
N ALA A 26 17.07 -7.58 -13.56
CA ALA A 26 16.70 -6.43 -12.79
C ALA A 26 15.74 -5.71 -13.71
N VAL A 27 14.50 -6.22 -13.76
CA VAL A 27 13.34 -5.48 -14.22
C VAL A 27 13.48 -4.16 -13.48
N VAL A 28 13.82 -3.12 -14.23
CA VAL A 28 13.95 -1.77 -13.71
C VAL A 28 12.53 -1.39 -13.33
N PHE A 29 12.09 -1.84 -12.16
CA PHE A 29 10.90 -1.33 -11.52
C PHE A 29 11.18 0.16 -11.38
N ASN A 30 10.38 0.96 -12.09
CA ASN A 30 10.50 2.40 -12.02
C ASN A 30 10.39 2.77 -10.54
N HIS A 31 11.49 3.23 -9.92
CA HIS A 31 11.58 3.44 -8.47
C HIS A 31 10.45 4.35 -7.92
N ALA A 32 9.90 5.22 -8.78
CA ALA A 32 8.74 6.05 -8.50
C ALA A 32 7.47 5.21 -8.23
N ASN A 33 7.22 4.15 -9.01
CA ASN A 33 6.06 3.27 -8.84
C ASN A 33 6.18 2.44 -7.56
N LEU A 34 7.38 1.97 -7.20
CA LEU A 34 7.61 1.20 -5.98
C LEU A 34 7.32 2.04 -4.73
N THR A 35 7.86 3.27 -4.69
CA THR A 35 7.67 4.19 -3.56
C THR A 35 6.20 4.54 -3.38
N LEU A 36 5.49 4.77 -4.49
CA LEU A 36 4.06 5.02 -4.50
C LEU A 36 3.27 3.84 -3.93
N CYS A 37 3.55 2.63 -4.39
CA CYS A 37 2.86 1.41 -3.93
C CYS A 37 3.10 1.14 -2.44
N LEU A 38 4.33 1.33 -1.95
CA LEU A 38 4.66 1.19 -0.54
C LEU A 38 3.98 2.24 0.33
N ASN A 39 3.89 3.49 -0.14
CA ASN A 39 3.19 4.55 0.57
C ASN A 39 1.71 4.22 0.74
N LEU A 40 1.03 3.80 -0.33
CA LEU A 40 -0.37 3.39 -0.27
C LEU A 40 -0.58 2.21 0.69
N GLN A 41 0.25 1.17 0.57
CA GLN A 41 0.22 0.01 1.44
C GLN A 41 0.38 0.39 2.92
N ASN A 42 1.31 1.29 3.24
CA ASN A 42 1.56 1.72 4.62
C ASN A 42 0.36 2.46 5.21
N ILE A 43 -0.26 3.37 4.44
CA ILE A 43 -1.44 4.11 4.90
C ILE A 43 -2.61 3.16 5.16
N LEU A 44 -2.87 2.22 4.24
CA LEU A 44 -3.97 1.26 4.38
C LEU A 44 -3.76 0.30 5.56
N ASN A 45 -2.53 -0.22 5.74
CA ASN A 45 -2.21 -1.09 6.88
C ASN A 45 -2.39 -0.36 8.21
N PHE A 46 -1.93 0.89 8.30
CA PHE A 46 -2.09 1.69 9.51
C PHE A 46 -3.54 2.03 9.80
N TYR A 47 -4.34 2.30 8.76
CA TYR A 47 -5.79 2.50 8.88
C TYR A 47 -6.46 1.27 9.51
N ILE A 48 -6.20 0.07 8.97
CA ILE A 48 -6.81 -1.16 9.46
C ILE A 48 -6.36 -1.52 10.89
N ASP A 49 -5.10 -1.26 11.24
CA ASP A 49 -4.60 -1.45 12.60
C ASP A 49 -5.34 -0.54 13.60
N CYS A 50 -5.52 0.74 13.26
CA CYS A 50 -6.31 1.66 14.07
C CYS A 50 -7.77 1.19 14.21
N LEU A 51 -8.37 0.72 13.12
CA LEU A 51 -9.74 0.24 13.10
C LEU A 51 -9.92 -1.02 13.96
N GLY A 52 -9.00 -1.97 13.86
CA GLY A 52 -8.99 -3.18 14.68
C GLY A 52 -8.90 -2.86 16.18
N LYS A 53 -8.06 -1.89 16.55
CA LYS A 53 -7.94 -1.41 17.94
C LYS A 53 -9.22 -0.76 18.45
N ILE A 54 -9.92 0.01 17.62
CA ILE A 54 -11.22 0.62 17.97
C ILE A 54 -12.25 -0.48 18.27
N ILE A 55 -12.40 -1.47 17.38
CA ILE A 55 -13.37 -2.56 17.55
C ILE A 55 -13.10 -3.39 18.81
N ALA A 56 -11.82 -3.62 19.10
CA ALA A 56 -11.37 -4.43 20.23
C ALA A 56 -11.37 -3.69 21.58
N SER A 57 -11.35 -2.35 21.57
CA SER A 57 -11.23 -1.56 22.79
C SER A 57 -12.54 -1.44 23.58
N SER A 58 -12.41 -1.28 24.89
CA SER A 58 -13.48 -0.88 25.82
C SER A 58 -13.26 0.53 26.40
N VAL A 59 -12.21 1.24 25.97
CA VAL A 59 -11.75 2.53 26.52
C VAL A 59 -11.49 3.56 25.40
N SER A 60 -11.70 4.83 25.74
CA SER A 60 -11.59 6.06 24.92
C SER A 60 -10.85 5.94 23.58
N GLU A 61 -11.63 5.91 22.51
CA GLU A 61 -11.21 5.71 21.11
C GLU A 61 -10.72 7.01 20.42
N LYS A 62 -10.76 8.15 21.12
CA LYS A 62 -10.61 9.48 20.51
C LYS A 62 -9.29 9.68 19.73
N PRO A 63 -8.10 9.25 20.22
CA PRO A 63 -6.87 9.38 19.46
C PRO A 63 -6.83 8.48 18.21
N LEU A 64 -7.41 7.28 18.30
CA LEU A 64 -7.44 6.33 17.18
C LEU A 64 -8.37 6.84 16.06
N LEU A 65 -9.49 7.45 16.43
CA LEU A 65 -10.39 8.09 15.47
C LEU A 65 -9.72 9.24 14.72
N GLN A 66 -8.95 10.07 15.42
CA GLN A 66 -8.14 11.12 14.77
C GLN A 66 -7.11 10.54 13.79
N HIS A 67 -6.51 9.39 14.12
CA HIS A 67 -5.61 8.70 13.20
C HIS A 67 -6.34 8.17 11.97
N LEU A 68 -7.55 7.61 12.11
CA LEU A 68 -8.36 7.18 10.97
C LEU A 68 -8.68 8.37 10.04
N SER A 69 -9.15 9.49 10.56
CA SER A 69 -9.41 10.70 9.75
C SER A 69 -8.14 11.25 9.09
N SER A 70 -6.98 11.14 9.76
CA SER A 70 -5.68 11.53 9.19
C SER A 70 -5.27 10.63 8.02
N CYS A 71 -5.46 9.32 8.15
CA CYS A 71 -5.22 8.37 7.07
C CYS A 71 -6.10 8.66 5.87
N LEU A 72 -7.40 8.94 6.09
CA LEU A 72 -8.34 9.25 5.03
C LEU A 72 -7.90 10.49 4.23
N LYS A 73 -7.50 11.57 4.91
CA LYS A 73 -6.93 12.76 4.25
C LYS A 73 -5.67 12.46 3.45
N GLN A 74 -4.82 11.55 3.94
CA GLN A 74 -3.62 11.14 3.21
C GLN A 74 -3.97 10.32 1.96
N LEU A 75 -4.99 9.46 2.03
CA LEU A 75 -5.49 8.71 0.87
C LEU A 75 -6.14 9.63 -0.17
N GLU A 76 -6.91 10.63 0.25
CA GLU A 76 -7.48 11.63 -0.65
C GLU A 76 -6.38 12.41 -1.39
N LYS A 77 -5.37 12.87 -0.65
CA LYS A 77 -4.21 13.54 -1.21
C LYS A 77 -3.48 12.62 -2.19
N PHE A 78 -3.21 11.38 -1.79
CA PHE A 78 -2.59 10.37 -2.64
C PHE A 78 -3.38 10.15 -3.94
N ASN A 79 -4.69 9.96 -3.86
CA ASN A 79 -5.53 9.77 -5.03
C ASN A 79 -5.51 11.00 -5.96
N SER A 80 -5.52 12.21 -5.40
CA SER A 80 -5.44 13.44 -6.21
C SER A 80 -4.09 13.63 -6.91
N GLU A 81 -2.98 13.29 -6.25
CA GLU A 81 -1.63 13.44 -6.80
C GLU A 81 -1.33 12.40 -7.88
N TYR A 82 -1.91 11.21 -7.77
CA TYR A 82 -1.61 10.07 -8.63
C TYR A 82 -2.79 9.59 -9.46
N GLU A 83 -3.82 10.43 -9.62
CA GLU A 83 -5.10 10.08 -10.24
C GLU A 83 -4.95 9.43 -11.64
N ASN A 84 -3.98 9.93 -12.41
CA ASN A 84 -3.71 9.53 -13.80
C ASN A 84 -2.65 8.44 -13.93
N VAL A 85 -2.00 8.06 -12.82
CA VAL A 85 -0.89 7.11 -12.78
C VAL A 85 -1.31 5.80 -12.12
N LEU A 86 -2.32 5.85 -11.25
CA LEU A 86 -2.79 4.69 -10.54
C LEU A 86 -3.48 3.69 -11.49
N ASP A 87 -3.14 2.42 -11.33
CA ASP A 87 -3.81 1.33 -12.04
C ASP A 87 -5.33 1.36 -11.75
N PRO A 88 -6.20 1.28 -12.77
CA PRO A 88 -7.65 1.24 -12.59
C PRO A 88 -8.15 0.16 -11.60
N GLU A 89 -7.50 -1.00 -11.56
CA GLU A 89 -7.82 -2.10 -10.66
C GLU A 89 -7.49 -1.78 -9.20
N ILE A 90 -6.54 -0.87 -8.95
CA ILE A 90 -6.25 -0.32 -7.62
C ILE A 90 -7.17 0.86 -7.32
N LYS A 91 -7.39 1.72 -8.32
CA LYS A 91 -8.13 2.99 -8.18
C LYS A 91 -9.58 2.75 -7.80
N ARG A 92 -10.25 1.81 -8.45
CA ARG A 92 -11.66 1.49 -8.18
C ARG A 92 -11.90 1.08 -6.71
N PRO A 93 -11.24 0.04 -6.16
CA PRO A 93 -11.43 -0.33 -4.76
C PRO A 93 -10.88 0.72 -3.78
N LEU A 94 -9.88 1.53 -4.16
CA LEU A 94 -9.42 2.65 -3.35
C LEU A 94 -10.48 3.74 -3.20
N LEU A 95 -11.18 4.11 -4.27
CA LEU A 95 -12.29 5.07 -4.23
C LEU A 95 -13.43 4.53 -3.34
N GLU A 96 -13.83 3.28 -3.54
CA GLU A 96 -14.85 2.62 -2.73
C GLU A 96 -14.44 2.57 -1.24
N PHE A 97 -13.16 2.29 -0.96
CA PHE A 97 -12.62 2.33 0.40
C PHE A 97 -12.76 3.73 1.02
N MET A 98 -12.41 4.79 0.29
CA MET A 98 -12.49 6.16 0.81
C MET A 98 -13.94 6.58 1.07
N ASP A 99 -14.87 6.24 0.18
CA ASP A 99 -16.30 6.52 0.37
C ASP A 99 -16.85 5.82 1.63
N GLU A 100 -16.52 4.54 1.80
CA GLU A 100 -16.93 3.75 2.97
C GLU A 100 -16.25 4.23 4.26
N ALA A 101 -14.99 4.67 4.18
CA ALA A 101 -14.26 5.24 5.30
C ALA A 101 -14.86 6.58 5.75
N HIS A 102 -15.34 7.42 4.82
CA HIS A 102 -16.08 8.64 5.13
C HIS A 102 -17.42 8.34 5.80
N LEU A 103 -18.15 7.33 5.33
CA LEU A 103 -19.40 6.90 5.98
C LEU A 103 -19.15 6.43 7.41
N LEU A 104 -18.08 5.68 7.63
CA LEU A 104 -17.66 5.26 8.97
C LEU A 104 -17.32 6.45 9.86
N ASP A 105 -16.50 7.39 9.38
CA ASP A 105 -16.09 8.58 10.16
C ASP A 105 -17.32 9.43 10.54
N ASN A 106 -18.23 9.64 9.59
CA ASN A 106 -19.51 10.32 9.84
C ASN A 106 -20.37 9.59 10.89
N MET A 107 -20.45 8.26 10.83
CA MET A 107 -21.20 7.48 11.81
C MET A 107 -20.62 7.62 13.21
N VAL A 108 -19.29 7.54 13.35
CA VAL A 108 -18.62 7.66 14.64
C VAL A 108 -18.72 9.08 15.21
N ASN A 109 -18.47 10.10 14.38
CA ASN A 109 -18.56 11.50 14.82
C ASN A 109 -19.99 11.88 15.25
N ASN A 110 -21.00 11.43 14.52
CA ASN A 110 -22.41 11.62 14.90
C ASN A 110 -22.74 10.93 16.22
N TYR A 111 -22.17 9.75 16.47
CA TYR A 111 -22.34 9.05 17.73
C TYR A 111 -21.70 9.81 18.90
N LEU A 112 -20.43 10.20 18.77
CA LEU A 112 -19.70 10.96 19.79
C LEU A 112 -20.37 12.30 20.11
N ALA A 113 -20.92 12.99 19.10
CA ALA A 113 -21.63 14.25 19.29
C ALA A 113 -22.95 14.08 20.05
N LYS A 114 -23.70 13.00 19.80
CA LYS A 114 -25.03 12.76 20.40
C LYS A 114 -24.97 12.06 21.76
N TYR A 115 -23.95 11.24 22.00
CA TYR A 115 -23.87 10.34 23.15
C TYR A 115 -22.56 10.56 23.89
N GLN A 116 -22.36 11.76 24.43
CA GLN A 116 -21.15 12.14 25.19
C GLN A 116 -20.85 11.24 26.42
N GLN A 117 -21.79 10.39 26.86
CA GLN A 117 -21.66 9.58 28.08
C GLN A 117 -22.27 8.16 28.04
N ALA A 118 -22.76 7.68 26.89
CA ALA A 118 -23.38 6.35 26.84
C ALA A 118 -22.46 5.31 26.17
N LEU A 119 -22.40 4.11 26.76
CA LEU A 119 -21.87 2.90 26.12
C LEU A 119 -22.47 2.74 24.72
N SER A 120 -21.63 2.44 23.72
CA SER A 120 -22.09 2.24 22.33
C SER A 120 -23.28 1.27 22.32
N PRO A 121 -24.47 1.67 21.86
CA PRO A 121 -25.58 0.74 21.76
C PRO A 121 -25.15 -0.44 20.90
N HIS A 122 -25.57 -1.65 21.27
CA HIS A 122 -25.17 -2.90 20.62
C HIS A 122 -25.31 -2.85 19.08
N SER A 123 -26.32 -2.14 18.58
CA SER A 123 -26.54 -1.89 17.15
C SER A 123 -25.40 -1.11 16.47
N LEU A 124 -24.85 -0.09 17.13
CA LEU A 124 -23.73 0.67 16.59
C LEU A 124 -22.48 -0.20 16.54
N LYS A 125 -22.21 -0.99 17.59
CA LYS A 125 -21.07 -1.90 17.61
C LYS A 125 -21.14 -2.92 16.46
N MET A 126 -22.32 -3.46 16.20
CA MET A 126 -22.55 -4.36 15.06
C MET A 126 -22.35 -3.66 13.70
N GLN A 127 -22.81 -2.42 13.55
CA GLN A 127 -22.59 -1.62 12.34
C GLN A 127 -21.11 -1.29 12.13
N LEU A 128 -20.40 -0.94 13.21
CA LEU A 128 -18.96 -0.72 13.18
C LEU A 128 -18.23 -1.98 12.72
N ILE A 129 -18.52 -3.14 13.32
CA ILE A 129 -17.93 -4.42 12.90
C ILE A 129 -18.18 -4.69 11.41
N ALA A 130 -19.43 -4.55 10.94
CA ALA A 130 -19.78 -4.81 9.54
C ALA A 130 -19.02 -3.87 8.58
N LYS A 131 -19.01 -2.56 8.86
CA LYS A 131 -18.28 -1.57 8.06
C LYS A 131 -16.78 -1.82 8.09
N SER A 132 -16.23 -2.19 9.25
CA SER A 132 -14.82 -2.53 9.38
C SER A 132 -14.44 -3.78 8.60
N SER A 133 -15.27 -4.82 8.57
CA SER A 133 -15.03 -6.01 7.74
C SER A 133 -15.01 -5.67 6.25
N LEU A 134 -15.90 -4.79 5.79
CA LEU A 134 -15.89 -4.29 4.41
C LEU A 134 -14.60 -3.53 4.10
N LEU A 135 -14.20 -2.60 4.96
CA LEU A 135 -12.97 -1.82 4.78
C LEU A 135 -11.73 -2.71 4.78
N GLN A 136 -11.67 -3.72 5.66
CA GLN A 136 -10.60 -4.74 5.67
C GLN A 136 -10.56 -5.52 4.36
N TRP A 137 -11.72 -5.93 3.84
CA TRP A 137 -11.81 -6.63 2.57
C TRP A 137 -11.31 -5.76 1.40
N LEU A 138 -11.73 -4.50 1.33
CA LEU A 138 -11.26 -3.57 0.30
C LEU A 138 -9.75 -3.35 0.36
N VAL A 139 -9.17 -3.25 1.57
CA VAL A 139 -7.71 -3.20 1.74
C VAL A 139 -7.04 -4.46 1.19
N VAL A 140 -7.58 -5.65 1.48
CA VAL A 140 -7.04 -6.89 0.91
C VAL A 140 -7.09 -6.85 -0.61
N CYS A 141 -8.21 -6.44 -1.22
CA CYS A 141 -8.30 -6.29 -2.67
C CYS A 141 -7.22 -5.36 -3.24
N ILE A 142 -7.02 -4.18 -2.63
CA ILE A 142 -6.01 -3.22 -3.05
C ILE A 142 -4.59 -3.81 -2.92
N LEU A 143 -4.30 -4.48 -1.80
CA LEU A 143 -2.99 -5.07 -1.54
C LEU A 143 -2.67 -6.24 -2.48
N GLU A 144 -3.66 -7.04 -2.86
CA GLU A 144 -3.48 -8.10 -3.85
C GLU A 144 -3.15 -7.55 -5.24
N GLU A 145 -3.80 -6.46 -5.65
CA GLU A 145 -3.45 -5.79 -6.91
C GLU A 145 -2.06 -5.15 -6.85
N LEU A 146 -1.71 -4.51 -5.73
CA LEU A 146 -0.38 -3.97 -5.51
C LEU A 146 0.69 -5.06 -5.60
N LYS A 147 0.46 -6.26 -5.03
CA LYS A 147 1.39 -7.41 -5.12
C LYS A 147 1.77 -7.76 -6.55
N LYS A 148 0.82 -7.73 -7.49
CA LYS A 148 1.07 -8.02 -8.92
C LYS A 148 2.02 -7.02 -9.58
N LEU A 149 2.20 -5.83 -8.98
CA LEU A 149 3.15 -4.84 -9.47
C LEU A 149 4.58 -5.09 -8.98
N TYR A 150 4.80 -6.02 -8.05
CA TYR A 150 6.12 -6.38 -7.51
C TYR A 150 6.66 -7.73 -8.02
N PHE A 151 5.80 -8.62 -8.52
CA PHE A 151 6.10 -9.99 -8.91
C PHE A 151 5.66 -10.27 -10.35
#